data_AF-A0A0F9G4R4-F1
#
_entry.id   AF-A0A0F9G4R4-F1
#
_cell.length_a   1.000
_cell.length_b   1.000
_cell.length_c   1.000
_cell.angle_alpha   90.00
_cell.angle_beta   90.00
_cell.angle_gamma   90.00
#
_symmetry.space_group_name_H-M   'P 1'
#
loop_
_entity.id
_entity.type
_entity.pdbx_description
1 polymer ?
#
loop_
_entity_poly.entity_id
_entity_poly.type
_entity_poly.pdbx_seq_one_letter_code
_entity_poly.pdbx_strand_id
1 'polypeptide(L)'
;FGDLLWPEHFTDKAVARYREELGEYAYAGQYRQAPAPREGGMFKMDRVGIVREIPPNIIKKIRGWDKAATVGGKCASAGVKIGRYSNGRFIFLHVSKGKWSSADREANMLQQAELDGIDTRIVHEQEPGSGGKDSALATSRNLAAFDVIARTATGDKISRADPMGRAIERGDFDMLEGEWNQEFIDEMKVWPAGNTLDQGDAGATAYNELASGGMDWVDLYPADPEADKTDDLGLLYGDDVEEGEDNWARL
;
A
#
# COMPACT_ATOMS: atom_id res chain seq x y z
N PHE A 1 28.48 -11.61 11.09
CA PHE A 1 27.99 -12.65 10.18
C PHE A 1 27.76 -13.87 11.03
N GLY A 2 26.59 -14.50 10.93
CA GLY A 2 26.24 -15.69 11.69
C GLY A 2 26.15 -16.86 10.72
N ASP A 3 26.70 -18.00 11.12
CA ASP A 3 26.66 -19.23 10.33
C ASP A 3 25.25 -19.83 10.33
N LEU A 4 24.91 -20.57 9.27
CA LEU A 4 23.62 -21.24 9.15
C LEU A 4 23.48 -22.31 10.23
N LEU A 5 22.38 -22.26 10.99
CA LEU A 5 22.13 -23.20 12.09
C LEU A 5 21.98 -24.65 11.61
N TRP A 6 21.54 -24.85 10.36
CA TRP A 6 21.37 -26.17 9.76
C TRP A 6 21.67 -26.19 8.24
N PRO A 7 22.95 -26.32 7.87
CA PRO A 7 23.41 -26.18 6.48
C PRO A 7 22.88 -27.26 5.52
N GLU A 8 22.54 -28.46 6.01
CA GLU A 8 22.01 -29.54 5.15
C GLU A 8 20.56 -29.29 4.70
N HIS A 9 19.78 -28.54 5.49
CA HIS A 9 18.38 -28.20 5.17
C HIS A 9 18.22 -26.82 4.54
N PHE A 10 19.03 -25.85 4.96
CA PHE A 10 19.03 -24.49 4.45
C PHE A 10 20.38 -24.19 3.80
N THR A 11 20.58 -24.72 2.60
CA THR A 11 21.82 -24.43 1.84
C THR A 11 21.93 -22.95 1.50
N ASP A 12 23.15 -22.45 1.30
CA ASP A 12 23.38 -21.06 0.86
C ASP A 12 22.58 -20.70 -0.40
N LYS A 13 22.38 -21.68 -1.31
CA LYS A 13 21.54 -21.51 -2.51
C LYS A 13 20.06 -21.35 -2.16
N ALA A 14 19.55 -22.11 -1.21
CA ALA A 14 18.16 -21.98 -0.76
C ALA A 14 17.93 -20.62 -0.09
N VAL A 15 18.90 -20.16 0.72
CA VAL A 15 18.85 -18.85 1.38
C VAL A 15 18.92 -17.71 0.37
N ALA A 16 19.81 -17.79 -0.63
CA ALA A 16 19.86 -16.81 -1.72
C ALA A 16 18.54 -16.78 -2.51
N ARG A 17 17.93 -17.94 -2.77
CA ARG A 17 16.62 -18.04 -3.41
C ARG A 17 15.53 -17.40 -2.55
N TYR A 18 15.48 -17.66 -1.25
CA TYR A 18 14.50 -17.03 -0.35
C TYR A 18 14.69 -15.52 -0.28
N ARG A 19 15.93 -15.04 -0.32
CA ARG A 19 16.25 -13.61 -0.36
C ARG A 19 15.75 -12.95 -1.65
N GLU A 20 15.84 -13.64 -2.78
CA GLU A 20 15.33 -13.19 -4.08
C GLU A 20 13.79 -13.28 -4.16
N GLU A 21 13.19 -14.34 -3.62
CA GLU A 21 11.73 -14.57 -3.60
C GLU A 21 11.00 -13.63 -2.64
N LEU A 22 11.58 -13.35 -1.46
CA LEU A 22 10.95 -12.54 -0.42
C LEU A 22 11.30 -11.05 -0.53
N GLY A 23 12.42 -10.70 -1.15
CA GLY A 23 13.02 -9.36 -1.08
C GLY A 23 13.71 -9.10 0.27
N GLU A 24 14.59 -8.10 0.34
CA GLU A 24 15.43 -7.83 1.52
C GLU A 24 14.64 -7.56 2.79
N TYR A 25 13.48 -6.90 2.65
CA TYR A 25 12.63 -6.48 3.76
C TYR A 25 11.92 -7.66 4.43
N ALA A 26 11.15 -8.45 3.67
CA ALA A 26 10.46 -9.62 4.20
C ALA A 26 11.45 -10.69 4.70
N TYR A 27 12.61 -10.85 4.03
CA TYR A 27 13.67 -11.74 4.50
C TYR A 27 14.24 -11.29 5.87
N ALA A 28 14.43 -9.99 6.10
CA ALA A 28 14.90 -9.50 7.40
C ALA A 28 13.88 -9.72 8.53
N GLY A 29 12.60 -9.45 8.27
CA GLY A 29 11.53 -9.68 9.23
C GLY A 29 11.38 -11.16 9.60
N GLN A 30 11.27 -12.03 8.59
CA GLN A 30 10.97 -13.45 8.78
C GLN A 30 12.18 -14.27 9.27
N TYR A 31 13.39 -14.03 8.75
CA TYR A 31 14.55 -14.89 8.99
C TYR A 31 15.61 -14.27 9.91
N ARG A 32 15.62 -12.95 10.10
CA ARG A 32 16.61 -12.27 10.96
C ARG A 32 16.04 -11.77 12.29
N GLN A 33 14.75 -11.99 12.55
CA GLN A 33 14.03 -11.41 13.72
C GLN A 33 14.31 -9.90 13.87
N ALA A 34 14.49 -9.20 12.76
CA ALA A 34 14.82 -7.79 12.72
C ALA A 34 13.65 -7.05 12.06
N PRO A 35 12.89 -6.21 12.78
CA PRO A 35 11.71 -5.54 12.24
C PRO A 35 12.02 -4.58 11.08
N ALA A 36 13.29 -4.22 10.87
CA ALA A 36 13.78 -3.57 9.66
C ALA A 36 15.16 -4.13 9.27
N PRO A 37 15.47 -4.27 7.96
CA PRO A 37 16.81 -4.56 7.49
C PRO A 37 17.81 -3.49 7.96
N ARG A 38 19.09 -3.87 8.09
CA ARG A 38 20.19 -2.92 8.37
C ARG A 38 20.31 -1.77 7.35
N GLU A 39 19.75 -1.93 6.14
CA GLU A 39 19.78 -0.98 5.03
C GLU A 39 18.55 -0.03 4.97
N GLY A 40 17.78 0.13 6.05
CA GLY A 40 16.68 1.10 6.12
C GLY A 40 15.30 0.56 5.71
N GLY A 41 14.33 1.45 5.50
CA GLY A 41 12.91 1.12 5.26
C GLY A 41 12.65 0.30 3.99
N MET A 42 11.37 -0.03 3.77
CA MET A 42 10.92 -0.94 2.70
C MET A 42 11.22 -0.38 1.31
N PHE A 43 11.01 0.92 1.09
CA PHE A 43 11.20 1.53 -0.23
C PHE A 43 12.63 2.04 -0.43
N LYS A 44 13.36 1.40 -1.36
CA LYS A 44 14.74 1.76 -1.73
C LYS A 44 14.78 2.92 -2.72
N MET A 45 14.49 4.12 -2.23
CA MET A 45 14.36 5.33 -3.06
C MET A 45 15.65 5.75 -3.78
N ASP A 46 16.81 5.24 -3.36
CA ASP A 46 18.09 5.39 -4.07
C ASP A 46 18.10 4.70 -5.45
N ARG A 47 17.17 3.76 -5.69
CA ARG A 47 16.99 3.07 -6.98
C ARG A 47 16.09 3.82 -7.96
N VAL A 48 15.49 4.93 -7.54
CA VAL A 48 14.54 5.70 -8.36
C VAL A 48 15.26 6.84 -9.07
N GLY A 49 15.26 6.83 -10.40
CA GLY A 49 15.85 7.88 -11.21
C GLY A 49 14.94 9.11 -11.31
N ILE A 50 15.49 10.32 -11.17
CA ILE A 50 14.74 11.57 -11.37
C ILE A 50 14.82 12.02 -12.83
N VAL A 51 13.67 12.28 -13.45
CA VAL A 51 13.55 12.81 -14.81
C VAL A 51 12.94 14.21 -14.78
N ARG A 52 13.41 15.11 -15.64
CA ARG A 52 12.96 16.53 -15.64
C ARG A 52 11.69 16.78 -16.43
N GLU A 53 11.38 15.90 -17.36
CA GLU A 53 10.24 16.05 -18.27
C GLU A 53 9.43 14.75 -18.29
N ILE A 54 8.12 14.88 -18.50
CA ILE A 54 7.21 13.74 -18.60
C ILE A 54 7.56 12.98 -19.90
N PRO A 55 7.96 11.71 -19.84
CA PRO A 55 8.31 10.98 -21.05
C PRO A 55 7.05 10.67 -21.89
N PRO A 56 7.17 10.64 -23.23
CA PRO A 56 6.01 10.53 -24.13
C PRO A 56 5.36 9.14 -24.16
N ASN A 57 5.92 8.15 -23.47
CA ASN A 57 5.57 6.73 -23.57
C ASN A 57 4.75 6.20 -22.37
N ILE A 58 4.08 7.09 -21.63
CA ILE A 58 3.16 6.69 -20.55
C ILE A 58 1.82 6.28 -21.15
N ILE A 59 1.40 5.04 -20.90
CA ILE A 59 0.20 4.44 -21.49
C ILE A 59 -0.99 4.38 -20.53
N LYS A 60 -0.76 4.53 -19.22
CA LYS A 60 -1.80 4.53 -18.20
C LYS A 60 -1.35 5.36 -17.01
N LYS A 61 -2.26 6.12 -16.41
CA LYS A 61 -2.03 6.94 -15.22
C LYS A 61 -3.08 6.62 -14.17
N ILE A 62 -2.63 6.47 -12.92
CA ILE A 62 -3.49 6.25 -11.75
C ILE A 62 -3.09 7.24 -10.66
N ARG A 63 -4.08 7.86 -10.00
CA ARG A 63 -3.89 8.55 -8.72
C ARG A 63 -4.52 7.73 -7.60
N GLY A 64 -3.70 7.24 -6.67
CA GLY A 64 -4.15 6.58 -5.45
C GLY A 64 -4.26 7.59 -4.32
N TRP A 65 -5.33 7.51 -3.52
CA TRP A 65 -5.58 8.36 -2.35
C TRP A 65 -5.66 7.54 -1.07
N ASP A 66 -4.87 7.96 -0.08
CA ASP A 66 -5.06 7.61 1.33
C ASP A 66 -5.68 8.80 2.07
N LYS A 67 -6.81 8.53 2.74
CA LYS A 67 -7.67 9.55 3.32
C LYS A 67 -7.56 9.50 4.84
N ALA A 68 -7.01 10.55 5.45
CA ALA A 68 -7.06 10.69 6.89
C ALA A 68 -8.52 10.81 7.38
N ALA A 69 -8.88 10.00 8.38
CA ALA A 69 -10.22 10.00 8.97
C ALA A 69 -10.45 11.17 9.97
N THR A 70 -9.40 11.72 10.58
CA THR A 70 -9.51 12.67 11.70
C THR A 70 -8.92 14.04 11.37
N VAL A 71 -9.74 15.09 11.51
CA VAL A 71 -9.29 16.49 11.36
C VAL A 71 -8.39 16.88 12.54
N GLY A 72 -7.20 17.41 12.27
CA GLY A 72 -6.25 17.87 13.30
C GLY A 72 -5.45 16.75 13.98
N GLY A 73 -5.53 15.52 13.46
CA GLY A 73 -4.73 14.39 13.94
C GLY A 73 -3.27 14.42 13.47
N LYS A 74 -2.52 13.37 13.84
CA LYS A 74 -1.15 13.17 13.34
C LYS A 74 -1.12 12.83 11.84
N CYS A 75 -2.15 12.14 11.35
CA CYS A 75 -2.26 11.65 9.97
C CYS A 75 -2.57 12.77 8.96
N ALA A 76 -2.03 12.66 7.75
CA ALA A 76 -2.32 13.52 6.62
C ALA A 76 -3.11 12.74 5.55
N SER A 77 -3.78 13.45 4.64
CA SER A 77 -4.26 12.82 3.41
C SER A 77 -3.18 12.94 2.35
N ALA A 78 -3.00 11.88 1.55
CA ALA A 78 -2.00 11.84 0.49
C ALA A 78 -2.58 11.27 -0.80
N GLY A 79 -2.21 11.86 -1.92
CA GLY A 79 -2.61 11.47 -3.27
C GLY A 79 -1.38 11.29 -4.15
N VAL A 80 -1.02 10.06 -4.50
CA VAL A 80 0.15 9.72 -5.31
C VAL A 80 -0.27 9.34 -6.71
N LYS A 81 0.28 10.04 -7.72
CA LYS A 81 0.05 9.77 -9.14
C LYS A 81 1.19 8.93 -9.71
N ILE A 82 0.85 7.77 -10.27
CA ILE A 82 1.78 6.85 -10.91
C ILE A 82 1.39 6.66 -12.37
N GLY A 83 2.38 6.71 -13.27
CA GLY A 83 2.27 6.33 -14.67
C GLY A 83 2.90 4.96 -14.93
N ARG A 84 2.36 4.23 -15.92
CA ARG A 84 3.00 3.03 -16.49
C ARG A 84 3.51 3.35 -17.88
N TYR A 85 4.78 3.06 -18.12
CA TYR A 85 5.39 3.15 -19.43
C TYR A 85 4.98 1.96 -20.31
N SER A 86 5.06 2.14 -21.63
CA SER A 86 4.83 1.05 -22.59
C SER A 86 5.81 -0.12 -22.47
N ASN A 87 7.00 0.09 -21.88
CA ASN A 87 7.99 -0.96 -21.61
C ASN A 87 7.77 -1.70 -20.29
N GLY A 88 6.72 -1.38 -19.54
CA GLY A 88 6.38 -2.03 -18.27
C GLY A 88 6.98 -1.37 -17.02
N ARG A 89 7.88 -0.39 -17.15
CA ARG A 89 8.37 0.42 -16.02
C ARG A 89 7.29 1.39 -15.52
N PHE A 90 7.55 2.03 -14.40
CA PHE A 90 6.65 2.95 -13.72
C PHE A 90 7.30 4.31 -13.45
N ILE A 91 6.48 5.34 -13.23
CA ILE A 91 6.94 6.67 -12.85
C ILE A 91 6.04 7.31 -11.82
N PHE A 92 6.62 7.87 -10.76
CA PHE A 92 5.91 8.81 -9.89
C PHE A 92 5.80 10.17 -10.59
N LEU A 93 4.57 10.62 -10.86
CA LEU A 93 4.31 11.85 -11.60
C LEU A 93 4.02 13.05 -10.71
N HIS A 94 3.36 12.84 -9.58
CA HIS A 94 2.98 13.91 -8.66
C HIS A 94 2.56 13.34 -7.31
N VAL A 95 2.83 14.07 -6.23
CA VAL A 95 2.26 13.79 -4.91
C VAL A 95 1.58 15.04 -4.35
N SER A 96 0.33 14.89 -3.93
CA SER A 96 -0.41 15.90 -3.17
C SER A 96 -0.53 15.41 -1.74
N LYS A 97 -0.12 16.21 -0.75
CA LYS A 97 -0.21 15.84 0.66
C LYS A 97 -0.64 17.04 1.49
N GLY A 98 -1.49 16.80 2.48
CA GLY A 98 -1.86 17.85 3.43
C GLY A 98 -2.71 17.34 4.59
N LYS A 99 -2.70 18.14 5.66
CA LYS A 99 -3.59 17.97 6.81
C LYS A 99 -4.82 18.82 6.60
N TRP A 100 -5.82 18.23 5.98
CA TRP A 100 -7.04 18.92 5.58
C TRP A 100 -8.22 18.53 6.46
N SER A 101 -9.20 19.44 6.55
CA SER A 101 -10.54 19.05 6.96
C SER A 101 -11.15 18.10 5.92
N SER A 102 -12.22 17.38 6.26
CA SER A 102 -12.91 16.53 5.28
C SER A 102 -13.35 17.31 4.05
N ALA A 103 -13.86 18.54 4.21
CA ALA A 103 -14.29 19.37 3.09
C ALA A 103 -13.11 19.84 2.22
N ASP A 104 -12.03 20.33 2.85
CA ASP A 104 -10.84 20.77 2.12
C ASP A 104 -10.14 19.61 1.41
N ARG A 105 -10.18 18.40 1.98
CA ARG A 105 -9.68 17.19 1.36
C ARG A 105 -10.45 16.86 0.09
N GLU A 106 -11.79 16.80 0.15
CA GLU A 106 -12.59 16.50 -1.05
C GLU A 106 -12.43 17.59 -2.13
N ALA A 107 -12.31 18.86 -1.73
CA ALA A 107 -12.01 19.96 -2.65
C ALA A 107 -10.61 19.82 -3.28
N ASN A 108 -9.60 19.43 -2.51
CA ASN A 108 -8.26 19.17 -3.03
C ASN A 108 -8.26 17.96 -3.98
N MET A 109 -8.95 16.87 -3.63
CA MET A 109 -9.08 15.70 -4.49
C MET A 109 -9.70 16.07 -5.85
N LEU A 110 -10.73 16.91 -5.86
CA LEU A 110 -11.33 17.43 -7.10
C LEU A 110 -10.35 18.29 -7.90
N GLN A 111 -9.68 19.25 -7.25
CA GLN A 111 -8.67 20.09 -7.91
C GLN A 111 -7.55 19.25 -8.54
N GLN A 112 -7.07 18.22 -7.84
CA GLN A 112 -6.04 17.33 -8.36
C GLN A 112 -6.57 16.48 -9.53
N ALA A 113 -7.83 16.06 -9.50
CA ALA A 113 -8.47 15.37 -10.62
C ALA A 113 -8.55 16.26 -11.88
N GLU A 114 -8.91 17.53 -11.70
CA GLU A 114 -8.95 18.53 -12.79
C GLU A 114 -7.57 18.76 -13.41
N LEU A 115 -6.53 18.90 -12.57
CA LEU A 115 -5.14 19.05 -13.02
C LEU A 115 -4.61 17.79 -13.72
N ASP A 116 -5.07 16.62 -13.27
CA ASP A 116 -4.63 15.35 -13.80
C ASP A 116 -5.19 15.02 -15.18
N GLY A 117 -6.40 15.50 -15.45
CA GLY A 117 -7.18 15.22 -16.64
C GLY A 117 -7.96 13.91 -16.57
N ILE A 118 -8.95 13.76 -17.46
CA ILE A 118 -9.87 12.63 -17.53
C ILE A 118 -9.21 11.28 -17.89
N ASP A 119 -7.96 11.30 -18.34
CA ASP A 119 -7.19 10.12 -18.71
C ASP A 119 -6.44 9.50 -17.52
N THR A 120 -6.56 10.10 -16.34
CA THR A 120 -6.03 9.57 -15.08
C THR A 120 -7.17 8.98 -14.28
N ARG A 121 -7.12 7.66 -14.04
CA ARG A 121 -8.07 7.02 -13.12
C ARG A 121 -7.69 7.31 -11.67
N ILE A 122 -8.69 7.50 -10.84
CA ILE A 122 -8.56 7.80 -9.42
C ILE A 122 -9.00 6.58 -8.62
N VAL A 123 -8.15 6.12 -7.71
CA VAL A 123 -8.47 5.06 -6.75
C VAL A 123 -8.39 5.62 -5.35
N HIS A 124 -9.36 5.30 -4.52
CA HIS A 124 -9.30 5.62 -3.10
C HIS A 124 -9.75 4.42 -2.26
N GLU A 125 -9.18 4.31 -1.06
CA GLU A 125 -9.56 3.27 -0.10
C GLU A 125 -10.98 3.52 0.44
N GLN A 126 -11.68 2.43 0.71
CA GLN A 126 -12.94 2.38 1.45
C GLN A 126 -12.69 1.56 2.72
N GLU A 127 -12.78 2.23 3.87
CA GLU A 127 -12.72 1.56 5.17
C GLU A 127 -13.92 0.63 5.38
N PRO A 128 -13.74 -0.50 6.11
CA PRO A 128 -14.85 -1.34 6.52
C PRO A 128 -15.79 -0.58 7.47
N GLY A 129 -17.10 -0.75 7.29
CA GLY A 129 -18.13 -0.11 8.12
C GLY A 129 -18.99 0.92 7.38
N SER A 130 -20.04 1.41 8.02
CA SER A 130 -21.00 2.34 7.40
C SER A 130 -20.38 3.71 7.10
N GLY A 131 -19.57 4.25 8.01
CA GLY A 131 -18.88 5.53 7.81
C GLY A 131 -17.90 5.51 6.64
N GLY A 132 -17.17 4.41 6.47
CA GLY A 132 -16.28 4.20 5.32
C GLY A 132 -17.02 4.14 4.00
N LYS A 133 -18.14 3.41 3.95
CA LYS A 133 -19.02 3.33 2.76
C LYS A 133 -19.61 4.70 2.38
N ASP A 134 -20.10 5.46 3.36
CA ASP A 134 -20.66 6.79 3.10
C ASP A 134 -19.57 7.77 2.63
N SER A 135 -18.38 7.72 3.24
CA SER A 135 -17.22 8.50 2.83
C SER A 135 -16.77 8.18 1.41
N ALA A 136 -16.73 6.89 1.04
CA ALA A 136 -16.37 6.45 -0.30
C ALA A 136 -17.40 6.89 -1.35
N LEU A 137 -18.69 6.77 -1.02
CA LEU A 137 -19.78 7.21 -1.89
C LEU A 137 -19.77 8.73 -2.08
N ALA A 138 -19.49 9.50 -1.02
CA ALA A 138 -19.38 10.95 -1.10
C ALA A 138 -18.22 11.38 -2.02
N THR A 139 -17.05 10.76 -1.89
CA THR A 139 -15.91 11.01 -2.79
C THR A 139 -16.21 10.64 -4.23
N SER A 140 -16.83 9.47 -4.46
CA SER A 140 -17.22 9.04 -5.81
C SER A 140 -18.21 10.01 -6.47
N ARG A 141 -19.13 10.59 -5.69
CA ARG A 141 -20.05 11.64 -6.18
C ARG A 141 -19.34 12.94 -6.48
N ASN A 142 -18.43 13.36 -5.61
CA ASN A 142 -17.62 14.58 -5.81
C ASN A 142 -16.77 14.50 -7.09
N LEU A 143 -16.29 13.30 -7.43
CA LEU A 143 -15.44 13.04 -8.58
C LEU A 143 -16.18 12.44 -9.78
N ALA A 144 -17.51 12.59 -9.86
CA ALA A 144 -18.35 11.91 -10.86
C ALA A 144 -18.02 12.25 -12.34
N ALA A 145 -17.26 13.32 -12.59
CA ALA A 145 -16.77 13.68 -13.93
C ALA A 145 -15.50 12.91 -14.37
N PHE A 146 -14.92 12.10 -13.47
CA PHE A 146 -13.66 11.40 -13.68
C PHE A 146 -13.84 9.88 -13.54
N ASP A 147 -12.88 9.11 -14.04
CA ASP A 147 -12.82 7.66 -13.81
C ASP A 147 -12.35 7.40 -12.37
N VAL A 148 -13.31 7.20 -11.47
CA VAL A 148 -13.07 6.98 -10.03
C VAL A 148 -13.54 5.60 -9.58
N ILE A 149 -12.75 4.95 -8.75
CA ILE A 149 -13.10 3.67 -8.12
C ILE A 149 -12.72 3.67 -6.64
N ALA A 150 -13.66 3.20 -5.82
CA ALA A 150 -13.43 2.90 -4.41
C ALA A 150 -13.00 1.44 -4.26
N ARG A 151 -11.94 1.17 -3.51
CA ARG A 151 -11.47 -0.20 -3.21
C ARG A 151 -11.52 -0.46 -1.73
N THR A 152 -12.13 -1.59 -1.34
CA THR A 152 -12.09 -2.02 0.06
C THR A 152 -10.70 -2.59 0.34
N ALA A 153 -10.05 -2.10 1.38
CA ALA A 153 -8.76 -2.62 1.79
C ALA A 153 -8.90 -4.04 2.34
N THR A 154 -8.15 -4.98 1.79
CA THR A 154 -8.02 -6.36 2.26
C THR A 154 -6.54 -6.71 2.45
N GLY A 155 -6.22 -7.45 3.52
CA GLY A 155 -4.84 -7.74 3.90
C GLY A 155 -4.13 -6.57 4.59
N ASP A 156 -2.98 -6.86 5.20
CA ASP A 156 -2.21 -5.88 5.96
C ASP A 156 -1.49 -4.87 5.04
N LYS A 157 -1.22 -3.67 5.56
CA LYS A 157 -0.62 -2.57 4.81
C LYS A 157 0.76 -2.92 4.25
N ILE A 158 1.56 -3.70 4.98
CA ILE A 158 2.92 -4.07 4.56
C ILE A 158 2.84 -5.00 3.35
N SER A 159 1.99 -6.02 3.40
CA SER A 159 1.76 -6.93 2.27
C SER A 159 1.23 -6.20 1.03
N ARG A 160 0.34 -5.22 1.20
CA ARG A 160 -0.16 -4.39 0.09
C ARG A 160 0.93 -3.52 -0.55
N ALA A 161 1.90 -3.06 0.23
CA ALA A 161 2.99 -2.22 -0.23
C ALA A 161 4.17 -2.99 -0.85
N ASP A 162 4.34 -4.26 -0.48
CA ASP A 162 5.45 -5.11 -0.90
C ASP A 162 5.68 -5.16 -2.43
N PRO A 163 4.66 -5.28 -3.30
CA PRO A 163 4.86 -5.26 -4.75
C PRO A 163 5.51 -3.99 -5.26
N MET A 164 5.10 -2.83 -4.72
CA MET A 164 5.67 -1.56 -5.09
C MET A 164 7.11 -1.47 -4.59
N GLY A 165 7.38 -1.94 -3.37
CA GLY A 165 8.73 -2.05 -2.80
C GLY A 165 9.67 -2.86 -3.69
N ARG A 166 9.24 -4.05 -4.11
CA ARG A 166 10.01 -4.92 -5.01
C ARG A 166 10.25 -4.31 -6.38
N ALA A 167 9.26 -3.60 -6.94
CA ALA A 167 9.42 -2.91 -8.22
C ALA A 167 10.42 -1.74 -8.12
N ILE A 168 10.39 -0.98 -7.02
CA ILE A 168 11.39 0.05 -6.73
C ILE A 168 12.78 -0.57 -6.59
N GLU A 169 12.91 -1.64 -5.80
CA GLU A 169 14.18 -2.33 -5.56
C GLU A 169 14.82 -2.85 -6.86
N ARG A 170 14.00 -3.33 -7.80
CA ARG A 170 14.43 -3.76 -9.14
C ARG A 170 14.88 -2.61 -10.06
N GLY A 171 14.58 -1.36 -9.71
CA GLY A 171 14.87 -0.18 -10.54
C GLY A 171 13.81 0.10 -11.62
N ASP A 172 12.60 -0.41 -11.45
CA ASP A 172 11.51 -0.22 -12.41
C ASP A 172 10.82 1.14 -12.29
N PHE A 173 11.26 1.99 -11.36
CA PHE A 173 10.65 3.30 -11.12
C PHE A 173 11.56 4.46 -11.54
N ASP A 174 10.95 5.41 -12.24
CA ASP A 174 11.44 6.77 -12.38
C ASP A 174 10.56 7.73 -11.53
N MET A 175 10.98 8.98 -11.41
CA MET A 175 10.28 10.03 -10.67
C MET A 175 10.39 11.35 -11.43
N LEU A 176 9.26 12.00 -11.69
CA LEU A 176 9.24 13.33 -12.29
C LEU A 176 9.74 14.37 -11.27
N GLU A 177 10.63 15.24 -11.70
CA GLU A 177 11.13 16.37 -10.91
C GLU A 177 9.98 17.30 -10.51
N GLY A 178 9.92 17.65 -9.22
CA GLY A 178 8.91 18.53 -8.64
C GLY A 178 9.19 18.83 -7.17
N GLU A 179 8.57 19.89 -6.65
CA GLU A 179 8.77 20.36 -5.27
C GLU A 179 8.39 19.31 -4.21
N TRP A 180 7.55 18.34 -4.59
CA TRP A 180 7.09 17.24 -3.74
C TRP A 180 8.13 16.12 -3.55
N ASN A 181 9.19 16.04 -4.37
CA ASN A 181 10.09 14.88 -4.37
C ASN A 181 10.80 14.67 -3.03
N GLN A 182 11.34 15.74 -2.42
CA GLN A 182 12.15 15.62 -1.21
C GLN A 182 11.33 15.06 -0.04
N GLU A 183 10.15 15.62 0.21
CA GLU A 183 9.25 15.16 1.27
C GLU A 183 8.79 13.72 1.03
N PHE A 184 8.47 13.37 -0.22
CA PHE A 184 8.08 12.01 -0.58
C PHE A 184 9.22 11.01 -0.36
N ILE A 185 10.42 11.31 -0.85
CA ILE A 185 11.60 10.44 -0.70
C ILE A 185 11.93 10.20 0.78
N ASP A 186 11.88 11.24 1.61
CA ASP A 186 12.22 11.14 3.02
C ASP A 186 11.22 10.28 3.79
N GLU A 187 9.92 10.40 3.49
CA GLU A 187 8.88 9.54 4.07
C GLU A 187 9.05 8.08 3.62
N MET A 188 9.24 7.85 2.32
CA MET A 188 9.35 6.51 1.74
C MET A 188 10.55 5.73 2.28
N LYS A 189 11.69 6.40 2.56
CA LYS A 189 12.91 5.77 3.11
C LYS A 189 12.75 5.17 4.50
N VAL A 190 11.80 5.68 5.30
CA VAL A 190 11.57 5.22 6.68
C VAL A 190 10.29 4.40 6.81
N TRP A 191 9.46 4.34 5.76
CA TRP A 191 8.25 3.52 5.73
C TRP A 191 8.59 2.01 5.87
N PRO A 192 7.85 1.22 6.66
CA PRO A 192 6.64 1.54 7.43
C PRO A 192 6.92 1.98 8.89
N ALA A 193 8.18 2.16 9.29
CA ALA A 193 8.55 2.49 10.66
C ALA A 193 8.51 4.01 10.97
N GLY A 194 8.16 4.84 9.99
CA GLY A 194 8.09 6.29 10.12
C GLY A 194 6.87 6.79 10.91
N ASN A 195 6.91 8.05 11.31
CA ASN A 195 5.76 8.72 11.96
C ASN A 195 4.64 9.11 10.99
N THR A 196 4.92 9.04 9.69
CA THR A 196 4.02 9.36 8.58
C THR A 196 4.09 8.21 7.59
N LEU A 197 2.93 7.72 7.17
CA LEU A 197 2.81 6.54 6.31
C LEU A 197 1.92 6.78 5.08
N ASP A 198 1.23 7.92 5.06
CA ASP A 198 0.10 8.19 4.18
C ASP A 198 0.53 8.21 2.69
N GLN A 199 1.73 8.71 2.37
CA GLN A 199 2.23 8.72 0.98
C GLN A 199 2.59 7.32 0.49
N GLY A 200 3.13 6.46 1.37
CA GLY A 200 3.43 5.07 1.05
C GLY A 200 2.16 4.26 0.78
N ASP A 201 1.14 4.43 1.62
CA ASP A 201 -0.17 3.78 1.49
C ASP A 201 -0.89 4.22 0.20
N ALA A 202 -0.90 5.52 -0.10
CA ALA A 202 -1.45 6.07 -1.33
C ALA A 202 -0.70 5.58 -2.58
N GLY A 203 0.64 5.49 -2.51
CA GLY A 203 1.49 4.97 -3.58
C GLY A 203 1.22 3.49 -3.87
N ALA A 204 1.17 2.66 -2.82
CA ALA A 204 0.85 1.23 -2.94
C ALA A 204 -0.53 1.01 -3.57
N THR A 205 -1.51 1.83 -3.16
CA THR A 205 -2.87 1.82 -3.72
C THR A 205 -2.86 2.13 -5.23
N ALA A 206 -2.13 3.17 -5.64
CA ALA A 206 -2.00 3.52 -7.05
C ALA A 206 -1.29 2.42 -7.86
N TYR A 207 -0.20 1.88 -7.31
CA TYR A 207 0.62 0.87 -7.98
C TYR A 207 -0.15 -0.42 -8.23
N ASN A 208 -0.87 -0.92 -7.23
CA ASN A 208 -1.59 -2.17 -7.36
C ASN A 208 -2.73 -2.06 -8.38
N GLU A 209 -3.55 -1.00 -8.39
CA GLU A 209 -4.55 -0.82 -9.48
C GLU A 209 -3.88 -0.74 -10.87
N LEU A 210 -2.70 -0.13 -10.95
CA LEU A 210 -1.95 0.00 -12.19
C LEU A 210 -1.34 -1.33 -12.67
N ALA A 211 -0.88 -2.17 -11.74
CA ALA A 211 -0.25 -3.46 -11.99
C ALA A 211 -1.28 -4.56 -12.30
N SER A 212 -2.42 -4.58 -11.59
CA SER A 212 -3.48 -5.60 -11.71
C SER A 212 -4.25 -5.57 -13.03
N GLY A 213 -4.10 -4.51 -13.85
CA GLY A 213 -4.92 -4.34 -15.06
C GLY A 213 -6.43 -4.25 -14.78
N GLY A 214 -6.84 -4.00 -13.52
CA GLY A 214 -8.23 -4.01 -13.08
C GLY A 214 -8.71 -5.30 -12.39
N MET A 215 -7.81 -6.27 -12.12
CA MET A 215 -8.10 -7.43 -11.26
C MET A 215 -8.43 -6.97 -9.83
N ASP A 216 -9.36 -7.65 -9.17
CA ASP A 216 -9.81 -7.24 -7.84
C ASP A 216 -8.68 -7.43 -6.82
N TRP A 217 -8.58 -6.53 -5.85
CA TRP A 217 -7.54 -6.59 -4.82
C TRP A 217 -7.62 -7.87 -3.99
N VAL A 218 -8.83 -8.41 -3.88
CA VAL A 218 -9.15 -9.71 -3.26
C VAL A 218 -8.45 -10.87 -3.97
N ASP A 219 -8.20 -10.77 -5.28
CA ASP A 219 -7.56 -11.83 -6.06
C ASP A 219 -6.04 -11.84 -5.90
N LEU A 220 -5.42 -10.69 -5.61
CA LEU A 220 -3.99 -10.57 -5.38
C LEU A 220 -3.59 -10.82 -3.91
N TYR A 221 -4.46 -10.43 -2.99
CA TYR A 221 -4.29 -10.55 -1.55
C TYR A 221 -5.58 -11.08 -0.94
N PRO A 222 -5.85 -12.39 -1.05
CA PRO A 222 -6.96 -12.97 -0.33
C PRO A 222 -6.78 -12.63 1.15
N ALA A 223 -7.82 -12.05 1.76
CA ALA A 223 -7.81 -11.79 3.20
C ALA A 223 -7.50 -13.11 3.91
N ASP A 224 -6.40 -13.15 4.66
CA ASP A 224 -6.13 -14.26 5.56
C ASP A 224 -7.20 -14.22 6.67
N PRO A 225 -8.10 -15.22 6.75
CA PRO A 225 -9.14 -15.25 7.78
C PRO A 225 -8.56 -15.26 9.20
N GLU A 226 -7.27 -15.59 9.36
CA GLU A 226 -6.59 -15.68 10.65
C GLU A 226 -5.83 -14.39 11.03
N ALA A 227 -5.55 -13.48 10.09
CA ALA A 227 -4.77 -12.27 10.37
C ALA A 227 -5.54 -11.17 11.12
N ASP A 228 -6.87 -11.24 11.15
CA ASP A 228 -7.75 -10.27 11.83
C ASP A 228 -7.99 -10.61 13.33
N LYS A 229 -7.24 -11.58 13.89
CA LYS A 229 -7.41 -12.07 15.27
C LYS A 229 -6.30 -11.66 16.25
N THR A 230 -5.45 -10.70 15.92
CA THR A 230 -4.45 -10.22 16.89
C THR A 230 -4.55 -8.71 17.09
N ASP A 231 -5.47 -8.33 17.98
CA ASP A 231 -5.33 -7.11 18.76
C ASP A 231 -4.35 -7.35 19.93
N ASP A 232 -3.59 -6.29 20.26
CA ASP A 232 -2.68 -6.24 21.39
C ASP A 232 -3.42 -6.58 22.69
N LEU A 233 -3.32 -7.84 23.12
CA LEU A 233 -3.35 -8.36 24.51
C LEU A 233 -3.57 -9.87 24.44
N GLY A 234 -2.48 -10.64 24.34
CA GLY A 234 -2.50 -12.10 24.28
C GLY A 234 -3.27 -12.77 25.42
N LEU A 235 -4.57 -12.98 25.22
CA LEU A 235 -5.43 -13.85 26.01
C LEU A 235 -6.15 -14.79 25.05
N LEU A 236 -5.63 -16.02 25.00
CA LEU A 236 -6.31 -17.18 24.43
C LEU A 236 -7.60 -17.41 25.21
N TYR A 237 -8.75 -17.10 24.61
CA TYR A 237 -10.00 -17.76 24.99
C TYR A 237 -10.22 -18.90 24.01
N GLY A 238 -10.12 -20.13 24.55
CA GLY A 238 -10.32 -21.35 23.79
C GLY A 238 -11.72 -21.44 23.20
N ASP A 239 -11.77 -21.92 21.96
CA ASP A 239 -12.97 -22.50 21.37
C ASP A 239 -13.39 -23.70 22.22
N ASP A 240 -14.55 -23.62 22.86
CA ASP A 240 -15.33 -24.79 23.31
C ASP A 240 -16.77 -24.34 23.59
N VAL A 241 -17.60 -24.28 22.54
CA VAL A 241 -19.04 -24.53 22.67
C VAL A 241 -19.51 -25.28 21.41
N GLU A 242 -19.50 -26.61 21.47
CA GLU A 242 -20.33 -27.44 20.58
C GLU A 242 -21.80 -27.20 20.95
N GLU A 243 -22.57 -26.62 20.04
CA GLU A 243 -24.02 -26.78 20.02
C GLU A 243 -24.36 -28.08 19.28
N GLY A 244 -25.07 -29.00 19.95
CA GLY A 244 -25.47 -30.26 19.34
C GLY A 244 -26.32 -31.17 20.23
N GLU A 245 -27.61 -30.83 20.29
CA GLU A 245 -28.76 -31.74 20.36
C GLU A 245 -29.23 -32.35 21.70
N ASP A 246 -30.49 -32.01 21.96
CA ASP A 246 -31.49 -32.67 22.78
C ASP A 246 -31.35 -34.21 22.88
N ASN A 247 -31.34 -34.73 24.11
CA ASN A 247 -32.03 -35.98 24.37
C ASN A 247 -32.67 -36.01 25.76
N TRP A 248 -33.98 -36.21 25.71
CA TRP A 248 -34.91 -36.38 26.81
C TRP A 248 -34.81 -37.80 27.39
N ALA A 249 -35.11 -37.91 28.68
CA ALA A 249 -35.46 -39.12 29.45
C ALA A 249 -34.32 -40.08 29.90
N ARG A 250 -34.08 -40.11 31.22
CA ARG A 250 -34.68 -41.07 32.17
C ARG A 250 -34.01 -40.99 33.56
N LEU A 251 -34.88 -40.95 34.57
CA LEU A 251 -34.71 -41.31 36.00
C LEU A 251 -33.87 -40.37 36.88
#